data_AF-A0A5C7MXP5-F1
#
_entry.id   AF-A0A5C7MXP5-F1
#
_cell.length_a   1.000
_cell.length_b   1.000
_cell.length_c   1.000
_cell.angle_alpha   90.00
_cell.angle_beta   90.00
_cell.angle_gamma   90.00
#
_symmetry.space_group_name_H-M   'P 1'
#
loop_
_entity.id
_entity.type
_entity.pdbx_description
1 polymer ?
#
loop_
_entity_poly.entity_id
_entity_poly.type
_entity_poly.pdbx_seq_one_letter_code
_entity_poly.pdbx_strand_id
1 'polypeptide(L)'
;MSVAQASLFVDTSVWSLALRRDRQPAHAAVAILERALLNADSIIIAGIVLQELLQGFRGPKDQARLLRYLQALPLIEPTRETHVRAA
;
A
#
# COMPACT_ATOMS: atom_id res chain seq x y z
N MET A 1 -5.45 -14.00 -25.58
CA MET A 1 -5.96 -14.22 -24.21
C MET A 1 -5.60 -12.99 -23.40
N SER A 2 -6.59 -12.22 -22.94
CA SER A 2 -6.34 -11.15 -21.97
C SER A 2 -6.07 -11.82 -20.62
N VAL A 3 -4.87 -11.62 -20.07
CA VAL A 3 -4.59 -12.04 -18.69
C VAL A 3 -5.46 -11.15 -17.81
N ALA A 4 -6.32 -11.72 -16.96
CA ALA A 4 -7.08 -10.92 -16.00
C ALA A 4 -6.07 -10.18 -15.12
N GLN A 5 -6.02 -8.85 -15.23
CA GLN A 5 -5.14 -8.05 -14.40
C GLN A 5 -5.68 -8.13 -12.97
N ALA A 6 -4.92 -8.74 -12.06
CA ALA A 6 -5.30 -8.83 -10.67
C ALA A 6 -5.10 -7.47 -10.00
N SER A 7 -6.13 -6.99 -9.29
CA SER A 7 -6.03 -5.81 -8.44
C SER A 7 -5.71 -6.23 -7.02
N LEU A 8 -4.63 -5.70 -6.45
CA LEU A 8 -4.18 -5.97 -5.09
C LEU A 8 -4.45 -4.75 -4.19
N PHE A 9 -5.28 -4.93 -3.17
CA PHE A 9 -5.41 -3.98 -2.07
C PHE A 9 -4.47 -4.40 -0.93
N VAL A 10 -3.70 -3.45 -0.40
CA VAL A 10 -2.62 -3.74 0.55
C VAL A 10 -2.85 -2.98 1.85
N ASP A 11 -2.90 -3.73 2.95
CA ASP A 11 -3.09 -3.20 4.30
C ASP A 11 -1.89 -2.39 4.81
N THR A 12 -2.15 -1.42 5.70
CA THR A 12 -1.12 -0.57 6.34
C THR A 12 -0.03 -1.37 7.03
N SER A 13 -0.38 -2.50 7.68
CA SER A 13 0.60 -3.32 8.38
C SER A 13 1.65 -3.93 7.43
N VAL A 14 1.23 -4.34 6.23
CA VAL A 14 2.12 -4.90 5.19
C VAL A 14 3.05 -3.82 4.65
N TRP A 15 2.51 -2.63 4.36
CA TRP A 15 3.33 -1.48 3.96
C TRP A 15 4.34 -1.08 5.04
N SER A 16 3.88 -0.96 6.28
CA SER A 16 4.72 -0.61 7.42
C SER A 16 5.84 -1.62 7.61
N LEU A 17 5.55 -2.90 7.39
CA LEU A 17 6.52 -4.00 7.46
C LEU A 17 7.54 -3.92 6.31
N ALA A 18 7.08 -3.71 5.07
CA ALA A 18 7.93 -3.60 3.88
C ALA A 18 8.86 -2.36 3.90
N LEU A 19 8.43 -1.28 4.55
CA LEU A 19 9.17 -0.01 4.62
C LEU A 19 10.17 0.06 5.79
N ARG A 20 10.29 -0.99 6.61
CA ARG A 20 11.26 -1.04 7.73
C ARG A 20 12.69 -1.00 7.20
N ARG A 21 13.53 -0.17 7.84
CA ARG A 21 14.94 0.04 7.44
C ARG A 21 15.90 -1.03 7.94
N ASP A 22 15.52 -1.69 9.03
CA ASP A 22 16.39 -2.48 9.90
C ASP A 22 16.38 -3.98 9.59
N ARG A 23 15.50 -4.45 8.68
CA ARG A 23 15.47 -5.83 8.17
C ARG A 23 14.55 -5.93 6.95
N GLN A 24 14.88 -6.81 6.01
CA GLN A 24 13.87 -7.40 5.11
C GLN A 24 13.09 -8.45 5.90
N PRO A 25 11.83 -8.20 6.26
CA PRO A 25 11.03 -9.20 6.95
C PRO A 25 10.69 -10.33 5.97
N ALA A 26 11.07 -11.56 6.31
CA ALA A 26 10.65 -12.76 5.59
C ALA A 26 9.17 -13.05 5.88
N HIS A 27 8.28 -12.20 5.35
CA HIS A 27 6.83 -12.33 5.51
C HIS A 27 6.17 -12.53 4.14
N ALA A 28 5.32 -13.55 4.02
CA ALA A 28 4.70 -13.93 2.75
C ALA A 28 3.94 -12.76 2.10
N ALA A 29 3.23 -11.94 2.88
CA ALA A 29 2.50 -10.78 2.34
C ALA A 29 3.43 -9.71 1.75
N VAL A 30 4.63 -9.53 2.31
CA VAL A 30 5.64 -8.60 1.75
C VAL A 30 6.20 -9.17 0.45
N ALA A 31 6.47 -10.47 0.39
CA ALA A 31 6.90 -11.13 -0.84
C ALA A 31 5.84 -11.06 -1.97
N ILE A 32 4.55 -11.13 -1.62
CA ILE A 32 3.45 -10.94 -2.58
C ILE A 32 3.42 -9.50 -3.08
N LEU A 33 3.53 -8.51 -2.18
CA LEU A 33 3.60 -7.10 -2.54
C LEU A 33 4.78 -6.80 -3.47
N GLU A 34 5.97 -7.30 -3.16
CA GLU A 34 7.17 -7.13 -4.00
C GLU A 34 6.97 -7.71 -5.41
N ARG A 35 6.38 -8.90 -5.51
CA ARG A 35 6.06 -9.51 -6.82
C ARG A 35 5.04 -8.68 -7.59
N ALA A 36 3.99 -8.20 -6.94
CA ALA A 36 2.97 -7.36 -7.57
C ALA A 36 3.58 -6.05 -8.11
N LEU A 37 4.48 -5.42 -7.34
CA LEU A 37 5.21 -4.21 -7.75
C LEU A 37 6.09 -4.45 -8.98
N LEU A 38 6.67 -5.65 -9.13
CA LEU A 38 7.53 -6.02 -10.26
C LEU A 38 6.76 -6.46 -11.51
N ASN A 39 5.58 -7.05 -11.34
CA ASN A 39 4.79 -7.62 -12.44
C ASN A 39 3.83 -6.62 -13.10
N ALA A 40 3.87 -5.34 -12.70
CA ALA A 40 2.91 -4.31 -13.12
C ALA A 40 1.44 -4.69 -12.84
N ASP A 41 1.21 -5.42 -11.74
CA ASP A 41 -0.13 -5.65 -11.21
C ASP A 41 -0.71 -4.32 -10.70
N SER A 42 -2.04 -4.19 -10.72
CA SER A 42 -2.70 -2.97 -10.23
C SER A 42 -2.70 -2.99 -8.71
N ILE A 43 -1.83 -2.20 -8.08
CA ILE A 43 -1.78 -2.05 -6.63
C ILE A 43 -2.60 -0.82 -6.23
N ILE A 44 -3.61 -1.03 -5.41
CA ILE A 44 -4.59 -0.02 -5.02
C ILE A 44 -4.40 0.33 -3.54
N ILE A 45 -4.54 1.61 -3.21
CA ILE A 45 -4.49 2.12 -1.84
C ILE A 45 -5.75 2.91 -1.50
N ALA A 46 -6.21 2.86 -0.25
CA ALA A 46 -7.29 3.69 0.26
C ALA A 46 -6.73 4.90 1.03
N GLY A 47 -7.52 5.99 1.10
CA GLY A 47 -7.15 7.20 1.84
C GLY A 47 -6.69 6.93 3.29
N ILE A 48 -7.37 6.00 3.98
CA ILE A 48 -7.01 5.63 5.37
C ILE A 48 -5.62 5.00 5.47
N VAL A 49 -5.26 4.11 4.54
CA VAL A 49 -3.93 3.46 4.52
C VAL A 49 -2.84 4.50 4.28
N LEU A 50 -3.05 5.43 3.34
CA LEU A 50 -2.14 6.54 3.11
C LEU A 50 -1.97 7.39 4.37
N GLN A 51 -3.07 7.74 5.04
CA GLN A 51 -3.04 8.53 6.27
C GLN A 51 -2.26 7.84 7.38
N GLU A 52 -2.53 6.57 7.65
CA GLU A 52 -1.85 5.79 8.69
C GLU A 52 -0.35 5.67 8.42
N LEU A 53 0.03 5.45 7.16
CA LEU A 53 1.43 5.42 6.77
C LEU A 53 2.11 6.76 7.04
N LEU A 54 1.53 7.87 6.62
CA LEU A 54 2.09 9.21 6.85
C LEU A 54 2.23 9.53 8.35
N GLN A 55 1.29 9.08 9.19
CA GLN A 55 1.36 9.24 10.64
C GLN A 55 2.44 8.35 11.29
N GLY A 56 2.76 7.21 10.68
CA GLY A 56 3.81 6.30 11.15
C GLY A 56 5.24 6.74 10.85
N PHE A 57 5.45 7.70 9.93
CA PHE A 57 6.79 8.17 9.57
C PHE A 57 7.36 9.22 10.53
N ARG A 58 8.66 9.12 10.84
CA ARG A 58 9.39 10.07 11.67
C ARG A 58 10.27 10.98 10.81
N GLY A 59 9.77 12.17 10.50
CA GLY A 59 10.55 13.26 9.91
C GLY A 59 10.27 13.54 8.41
N PRO A 60 10.50 14.78 7.96
CA PRO A 60 9.98 15.31 6.69
C PRO A 60 10.61 14.70 5.43
N LYS A 61 11.87 14.25 5.49
CA LYS A 61 12.57 13.65 4.32
C LYS A 61 11.96 12.30 3.90
N ASP A 62 11.55 11.51 4.88
CA ASP A 62 11.01 10.16 4.64
C ASP A 62 9.58 10.22 4.13
N GLN A 63 8.80 11.15 4.69
CA GLN A 63 7.45 11.46 4.22
C GLN A 63 7.43 11.89 2.75
N ALA A 64 8.30 12.82 2.35
CA ALA A 64 8.37 13.28 0.96
C ALA A 64 8.76 12.15 -0.02
N ARG A 65 9.64 11.25 0.42
CA ARG A 65 10.02 10.07 -0.37
C ARG A 65 8.86 9.09 -0.52
N LEU A 66 8.13 8.82 0.57
CA LEU A 66 6.96 7.96 0.54
C LEU A 66 5.89 8.49 -0.42
N LEU A 67 5.55 9.77 -0.32
CA LEU A 67 4.55 10.41 -1.18
C LEU A 67 4.89 10.26 -2.67
N ARG A 68 6.17 10.40 -3.04
CA ARG A 68 6.62 10.20 -4.42
C ARG A 68 6.43 8.77 -4.93
N TYR A 69 6.46 7.76 -4.06
CA TYR A 69 6.19 6.37 -4.45
C TYR A 69 4.68 6.09 -4.50
N LEU A 70 3.93 6.55 -3.50
CA LEU A 70 2.49 6.28 -3.41
C LEU A 70 1.66 7.03 -4.45
N GLN A 71 2.12 8.18 -4.96
CA GLN A 71 1.41 8.91 -6.02
C GLN A 71 1.27 8.12 -7.34
N ALA A 72 2.05 7.06 -7.54
CA ALA A 72 1.96 6.19 -8.71
C ALA A 72 0.83 5.14 -8.57
N LEU A 73 0.25 4.98 -7.39
CA LEU A 73 -0.78 3.99 -7.10
C LEU A 73 -2.18 4.62 -7.23
N PRO A 74 -3.15 3.94 -7.86
CA PRO A 74 -4.55 4.32 -7.80
C PRO A 74 -5.04 4.45 -6.35
N LEU A 75 -5.57 5.63 -6.02
CA LEU A 75 -6.23 5.91 -4.75
C LEU A 75 -7.73 5.66 -4.90
N ILE A 76 -8.29 4.79 -4.05
CA ILE A 76 -9.74 4.63 -3.91
C ILE A 76 -10.24 5.39 -2.68
N GLU A 77 -11.35 6.09 -2.83
CA GLU A 77 -12.01 6.81 -1.75
C GLU A 77 -13.19 5.96 -1.25
N PRO A 78 -13.13 5.40 -0.01
CA PRO A 78 -14.25 4.68 0.55
C PRO A 78 -15.47 5.59 0.69
N THR A 79 -16.65 5.10 0.31
CA THR A 79 -17.89 5.85 0.52
C THR A 79 -18.39 5.63 1.95
N ARG A 80 -19.37 6.44 2.37
CA ARG A 80 -20.12 6.19 3.61
C ARG A 80 -20.66 4.76 3.66
N GLU A 81 -21.18 4.25 2.55
CA GLU A 81 -21.69 2.88 2.46
C GLU A 81 -20.59 1.84 2.61
N THR A 82 -19.40 2.09 2.03
CA THR A 82 -18.22 1.24 2.23
C THR A 82 -17.90 1.09 3.71
N HIS A 83 -17.89 2.21 4.45
CA HIS A 83 -17.65 2.18 5.89
C HIS A 83 -18.73 1.43 6.66
N VAL A 84 -20.01 1.66 6.33
CA VAL A 84 -21.13 0.95 6.98
C VAL A 84 -21.05 -0.56 6.76
N ARG A 85 -20.68 -1.01 5.55
CA ARG A 85 -20.54 -2.44 5.24
C ARG A 85 -19.32 -3.12 5.86
N ALA A 86 -18.34 -2.35 6.31
CA ALA A 86 -17.11 -2.86 6.90
C ALA A 86 -17.16 -3.01 8.42
N ALA A 87 -18.14 -2.38 9.09
CA ALA A 87 -18.39 -2.47 10.53
C ALA A 87 -19.25 -3.70 10.87
#